data_AF-A0A9W4TJG3-F1
#
_entry.id   AF-A0A9W4TJG3-F1
#
_cell.length_a   1.000
_cell.length_b   1.000
_cell.length_c   1.000
_cell.angle_alpha   90.00
_cell.angle_beta   90.00
_cell.angle_gamma   90.00
#
_symmetry.space_group_name_H-M   'P 1'
#
loop_
_entity.id
_entity.type
_entity.pdbx_description
1 polymer ?
#
loop_
_entity_poly.entity_id
_entity_poly.type
_entity_poly.pdbx_seq_one_letter_code
_entity_poly.pdbx_strand_id
1 'polypeptide(L)' 'MTEKPLSHSISIGILYHGKEFICHYGELEKGKNNAPNNETIYEITSLSKTFTRTLAAKTVIDKKLNVDDKVQKYLMKY' A
#
# COMPACT_ATOMS: atom_id res chain seq x y z
N MET A 1 13.45 -30.98 -7.51
CA MET A 1 13.13 -29.77 -8.29
C MET A 1 12.92 -28.66 -7.29
N THR A 2 13.85 -27.72 -7.19
CA THR A 2 13.85 -26.64 -6.17
C THR A 2 12.79 -25.59 -6.51
N GLU A 3 12.01 -25.18 -5.52
CA GLU A 3 10.94 -24.19 -5.65
C GLU A 3 11.48 -22.88 -6.24
N LYS A 4 10.81 -22.38 -7.29
CA LYS A 4 11.13 -21.09 -7.90
C LYS A 4 10.61 -19.99 -6.95
N PRO A 5 11.45 -19.04 -6.50
CA PRO A 5 10.94 -17.94 -5.69
C PRO A 5 9.87 -17.18 -6.48
N LEU A 6 8.70 -16.98 -5.88
CA LEU A 6 7.58 -16.29 -6.52
C LEU A 6 7.87 -14.79 -6.73
N SER A 7 8.75 -14.21 -5.91
CA SER A 7 9.12 -12.79 -5.95
C SER A 7 10.55 -12.61 -6.46
N HIS A 8 10.71 -11.76 -7.47
CA HIS A 8 12.00 -11.48 -8.10
C HIS A 8 12.68 -10.24 -7.50
N SER A 9 11.91 -9.37 -6.84
CA SER A 9 12.37 -8.12 -6.22
C SER A 9 11.64 -7.87 -4.91
N ILE A 10 12.34 -7.24 -3.96
CA ILE A 10 11.80 -6.76 -2.69
C ILE A 10 12.46 -5.43 -2.29
N SER A 11 11.67 -4.54 -1.70
CA SER A 11 12.13 -3.30 -1.07
C SER A 11 11.68 -3.30 0.40
N ILE A 12 12.60 -3.00 1.33
CA ILE A 12 12.36 -3.04 2.77
C ILE A 12 12.75 -1.69 3.37
N GLY A 13 11.81 -1.06 4.06
CA GLY A 13 12.02 0.15 4.86
C GLY A 13 11.85 -0.14 6.35
N ILE A 14 12.79 0.35 7.17
CA ILE A 14 12.77 0.21 8.64
C ILE A 14 12.93 1.61 9.25
N LEU A 15 12.05 1.97 10.18
CA LEU A 15 12.19 3.14 11.03
C LEU A 15 12.60 2.68 12.44
N TYR A 16 13.82 2.98 12.86
CA TYR A 16 14.36 2.57 14.15
C TYR A 16 14.97 3.77 14.88
N HIS A 17 14.42 4.10 16.06
CA HIS A 17 14.79 5.31 16.83
C HIS A 17 14.87 6.59 15.99
N GLY A 18 13.88 6.80 15.11
CA GLY A 18 13.81 7.98 14.25
C GLY A 18 14.78 7.98 13.07
N LYS A 19 15.57 6.91 12.88
CA LYS A 19 16.44 6.72 11.70
C LYS A 19 15.80 5.77 10.71
N GLU A 20 15.84 6.15 9.45
CA GLU A 20 15.32 5.37 8.33
C GLU A 20 16.44 4.51 7.70
N PHE A 21 16.10 3.27 7.41
CA PHE A 21 16.97 2.33 6.70
C PHE A 21 16.15 1.73 5.56
N ILE A 22 16.61 1.93 4.33
CA ILE A 22 15.94 1.42 3.13
C ILE A 22 16.93 0.54 2.38
N CYS A 23 16.49 -0.65 1.99
CA CYS A 23 17.27 -1.56 1.17
C CYS A 23 16.39 -2.20 0.10
N HIS A 24 16.99 -2.45 -1.06
CA HIS A 24 16.32 -3.06 -2.20
C HIS A 24 17.14 -4.25 -2.70
N TYR A 25 16.46 -5.34 -3.04
CA TYR A 25 17.09 -6.59 -3.46
C TYR A 25 16.39 -7.19 -4.67
N GLY A 26 17.18 -7.91 -5.48
CA GLY A 26 16.70 -8.67 -6.64
C GLY A 26 16.54 -7.82 -7.90
N GLU A 27 15.69 -8.29 -8.81
CA GLU A 27 15.42 -7.68 -10.12
C GLU A 27 13.90 -7.56 -10.31
N LEU A 28 13.43 -6.43 -10.84
CA LEU A 28 12.01 -6.22 -11.10
C LEU A 28 11.48 -7.25 -12.12
N GLU A 29 12.29 -7.53 -13.14
CA GLU A 29 12.00 -8.53 -14.16
C GLU A 29 13.20 -9.47 -14.27
N LYS A 30 12.94 -10.77 -14.07
CA LYS A 30 13.98 -11.79 -14.06
C LYS A 30 14.82 -11.77 -15.34
N GLY A 31 16.13 -11.65 -15.19
CA GLY A 31 17.11 -11.67 -16.28
C GLY A 31 17.27 -10.33 -17.00
N LYS A 32 16.61 -9.27 -16.54
CA LYS A 32 16.75 -7.93 -17.12
C LYS A 32 17.74 -7.03 -16.38
N ASN A 33 18.29 -7.48 -15.24
CA ASN A 33 19.24 -6.73 -14.44
C ASN A 33 18.73 -5.31 -14.07
N ASN A 34 17.41 -5.19 -13.87
CA ASN A 34 16.75 -3.95 -13.48
C ASN A 34 16.48 -3.98 -11.97
N ALA A 35 17.47 -3.54 -11.20
CA ALA A 35 17.34 -3.49 -9.76
C ALA A 35 16.26 -2.48 -9.30
N PRO A 36 15.47 -2.81 -8.27
CA PRO A 36 14.61 -1.84 -7.59
C PRO A 36 15.41 -0.68 -6.97
N ASN A 37 14.73 0.45 -6.79
CA ASN A 37 15.24 1.67 -6.16
C ASN A 37 14.13 2.37 -5.37
N ASN A 38 14.42 3.55 -4.80
CA ASN A 38 13.47 4.34 -4.02
C ASN A 38 12.22 4.80 -4.79
N GLU A 39 12.25 4.80 -6.12
CA GLU A 39 11.14 5.22 -6.98
C GLU A 39 10.32 4.04 -7.53
N THR A 40 10.73 2.81 -7.21
CA THR A 40 10.05 1.62 -7.69
C THR A 40 8.65 1.53 -7.10
N ILE A 41 7.64 1.42 -7.97
CA ILE A 41 6.24 1.30 -7.58
C ILE A 41 5.86 -0.17 -7.45
N TYR A 42 5.29 -0.52 -6.30
CA TYR A 42 4.72 -1.84 -6.04
C TYR A 42 3.21 -1.73 -5.81
N GLU A 43 2.47 -2.75 -6.22
CA GLU A 43 1.10 -2.92 -5.76
C GLU A 43 1.11 -3.33 -4.27
N ILE A 44 0.34 -2.63 -3.46
CA ILE A 44 0.22 -2.89 -2.01
C ILE A 44 -1.10 -3.58 -1.62
N THR A 45 -1.97 -3.82 -2.61
CA THR A 45 -3.25 -4.54 -2.50
C THR A 45 -4.09 -4.08 -1.29
N SER A 46 -4.32 -4.94 -0.29
CA SER A 46 -5.22 -4.64 0.83
C SER A 46 -4.69 -3.55 1.77
N LEU A 47 -3.41 -3.21 1.71
CA LEU A 47 -2.86 -2.06 2.44
C LEU A 47 -3.47 -0.74 1.95
N SER A 48 -3.93 -0.65 0.71
CA SER A 48 -4.68 0.50 0.20
C SER A 48 -5.93 0.80 1.05
N LYS A 49 -6.55 -0.21 1.67
CA LYS A 49 -7.71 -0.02 2.56
C LYS A 49 -7.37 0.81 3.79
N THR A 50 -6.13 0.77 4.27
CA THR A 50 -5.68 1.61 5.40
C THR A 50 -5.80 3.08 5.05
N PHE A 51 -5.36 3.48 3.85
CA PHE A 51 -5.50 4.86 3.36
C PHE A 51 -6.97 5.26 3.21
N THR A 52 -7.81 4.38 2.63
CA THR A 52 -9.26 4.62 2.53
C THR A 52 -9.91 4.78 3.90
N ARG A 53 -9.54 3.97 4.90
CA ARG A 53 -10.03 4.09 6.27
C ARG A 53 -9.58 5.39 6.93
N THR A 54 -8.33 5.81 6.73
CA THR A 54 -7.84 7.11 7.21
C THR A 54 -8.65 8.26 6.61
N LEU A 55 -8.92 8.21 5.30
CA LEU A 55 -9.76 9.20 4.64
C LEU A 55 -11.20 9.20 5.19
N ALA A 56 -11.79 8.03 5.41
CA ALA A 56 -13.12 7.89 6.00
C ALA A 56 -13.16 8.48 7.42
N ALA A 57 -12.19 8.16 8.27
CA ALA A 57 -12.08 8.70 9.63
C ALA A 57 -11.96 10.23 9.63
N LYS A 58 -11.12 10.79 8.73
CA LYS A 58 -11.02 12.24 8.56
C LYS A 58 -12.37 12.85 8.12
N THR A 59 -13.10 12.19 7.24
CA THR A 59 -14.40 12.65 6.75
C THR A 59 -15.46 12.67 7.87
N VAL A 60 -15.37 11.74 8.82
CA VAL A 60 -16.20 11.75 10.04
C VAL A 60 -15.86 12.93 10.94
N ILE A 61 -14.56 13.17 11.19
CA ILE A 61 -14.09 14.32 11.98
C ILE A 61 -14.54 15.64 11.33
N ASP A 62 -14.44 15.73 10.01
CA ASP A 62 -14.87 16.89 9.21
C ASP A 62 -16.41 17.01 9.11
N LYS A 63 -17.17 16.13 9.78
CA LYS A 63 -18.65 16.08 9.78
C LYS A 63 -19.29 15.91 8.40
N LYS A 64 -18.54 15.35 7.44
CA LYS A 64 -19.00 15.05 6.07
C LYS A 64 -19.57 13.63 5.93
N LEU A 65 -19.26 12.76 6.88
CA LEU A 65 -19.75 11.38 6.99
C LEU A 65 -20.17 11.11 8.44
N ASN A 66 -21.30 10.45 8.68
CA ASN A 66 -21.57 9.82 9.97
C ASN A 66 -21.46 8.30 9.83
N VAL A 67 -20.86 7.64 10.82
CA VAL A 67 -20.65 6.18 10.81
C VAL A 67 -21.97 5.43 10.84
N ASP A 68 -22.99 6.01 11.48
CA ASP A 68 -24.32 5.42 11.59
C ASP A 68 -25.25 5.79 10.43
N ASP A 69 -24.75 6.58 9.45
CA ASP A 69 -25.54 6.90 8.28
C ASP A 69 -25.85 5.64 7.48
N LYS A 70 -27.13 5.48 7.11
CA LYS A 70 -27.54 4.47 6.13
C LYS A 70 -26.80 4.72 4.81
N VAL A 71 -26.21 3.68 4.23
CA VAL A 71 -25.43 3.78 2.99
C VAL A 71 -26.21 4.44 1.83
N GLN A 72 -27.54 4.28 1.81
CA GLN A 72 -28.45 4.90 0.84
C GLN A 72 -28.37 6.42 0.82
N LYS A 73 -27.92 7.06 1.91
CA LYS A 73 -27.67 8.51 1.96
C LYS A 73 -26.62 8.95 0.95
N TYR A 74 -25.66 8.07 0.64
CA TYR A 74 -24.50 8.36 -0.23
C TYR A 74 -24.60 7.71 -1.61
N LEU A 75 -25.44 6.69 -1.76
CA LEU A 75 -25.73 6.03 -3.03
C LEU A 75 -27.07 6.54 -3.56
N MET A 76 -27.08 7.71 -4.18
CA MET A 76 -28.31 8.26 -4.78
C MET A 76 -28.76 7.40 -5.96
N LYS A 77 -29.99 6.89 -5.88
CA LYS A 77 -30.77 6.19 -6.92
C LYS A 77 -30.11 4.97 -7.57
N TYR A 78 -30.63 3.80 -7.22
CA TYR A 78 -31.25 2.92 -8.21
C TYR A 78 -32.75 2.97 -8.00
#